data_AF-A0A940V7X2-F1
#
_entry.id   AF-A0A940V7X2-F1
#
_cell.length_a   1.000
_cell.length_b   1.000
_cell.length_c   1.000
_cell.angle_alpha   90.00
_cell.angle_beta   90.00
_cell.angle_gamma   90.00
#
_symmetry.space_group_name_H-M   'P 1'
#
loop_
_entity.id
_entity.type
_entity.pdbx_description
1 polymer ?
#
loop_
_entity_poly.entity_id
_entity_poly.type
_entity_poly.pdbx_seq_one_letter_code
_entity_poly.pdbx_strand_id
1 'polypeptide(L)' 'MILRMENGRAVSYSGWQIPDAHVEIPEGTTEIGSLAFFKMREETRADIPQFRTITIPGSVQSIAAKAFYRCENLEAVD' A
#
# COMPACT_ATOMS: atom_id res chain seq x y z
N MET A 1 -2.74 7.82 6.36
CA MET A 1 -3.31 7.31 5.08
C MET A 1 -4.31 6.20 5.38
N ILE A 2 -5.21 5.84 4.45
CA ILE A 2 -6.25 4.82 4.69
C ILE A 2 -6.17 3.76 3.59
N LEU A 3 -6.15 2.48 3.99
CA LEU A 3 -6.30 1.34 3.10
C LEU A 3 -7.79 1.11 2.80
N ARG A 4 -8.13 1.09 1.52
CA ARG A 4 -9.47 0.75 1.02
C ARG A 4 -9.52 -0.70 0.57
N MET A 5 -10.52 -1.41 1.09
CA MET A 5 -10.77 -2.82 0.82
C MET A 5 -12.09 -3.01 0.09
N GLU A 6 -12.14 -3.93 -0.86
CA GLU A 6 -13.36 -4.36 -1.56
C GLU A 6 -13.37 -5.89 -1.67
N ASN A 7 -14.31 -6.57 -1.03
CA ASN A 7 -14.47 -8.04 -1.13
C ASN A 7 -13.17 -8.85 -0.91
N GLY A 8 -12.36 -8.46 0.09
CA GLY A 8 -11.07 -9.12 0.35
C GLY A 8 -9.92 -8.65 -0.54
N ARG A 9 -10.14 -7.65 -1.39
CA ARG A 9 -9.10 -7.05 -2.23
C ARG A 9 -8.66 -5.70 -1.69
N ALA A 10 -7.35 -5.48 -1.57
CA ALA A 10 -6.77 -4.16 -1.32
C ALA A 10 -6.79 -3.34 -2.62
N VAL A 11 -7.51 -2.21 -2.63
CA VAL A 11 -7.80 -1.47 -3.88
C VAL A 11 -7.01 -0.18 -3.98
N SER A 12 -6.86 0.55 -2.87
CA SER A 12 -6.06 1.77 -2.84
C SER A 12 -5.62 2.10 -1.41
N TYR A 13 -4.43 2.68 -1.29
CA TYR A 13 -3.88 3.21 -0.05
C TYR A 13 -3.60 4.70 -0.27
N SER A 14 -4.48 5.55 0.26
CA SER A 14 -4.44 7.00 0.01
C SER A 14 -5.00 7.81 1.19
N GLY A 15 -4.66 9.09 1.24
CA GLY A 15 -5.18 10.03 2.24
C GLY A 15 -4.20 11.15 2.54
N TRP A 16 -4.71 12.24 3.13
CA TRP A 16 -3.97 13.48 3.43
C TRP A 16 -3.11 13.41 4.70
N GLN A 17 -3.20 12.31 5.45
CA GLN A 17 -2.41 12.10 6.66
C GLN A 17 -1.06 11.49 6.28
N ILE A 18 0.02 12.04 6.86
CA ILE A 18 1.36 11.45 6.84
C ILE A 18 1.22 9.97 7.24
N PRO A 19 1.71 9.03 6.43
CA PRO A 19 1.52 7.63 6.73
C PRO A 19 2.42 7.21 7.88
N ASP A 20 1.90 6.26 8.64
CA ASP A 20 2.70 5.43 9.53
C ASP A 20 3.87 4.82 8.75
N ALA A 21 5.01 4.64 9.43
CA ALA A 21 6.17 3.98 8.84
C ALA A 21 5.87 2.52 8.42
N HIS A 22 4.76 1.98 8.87
CA HIS A 22 4.34 0.59 8.69
C HIS A 22 2.91 0.50 8.18
N VAL A 23 2.66 -0.39 7.23
CA VAL A 23 1.31 -0.69 6.73
C VAL A 23 1.02 -2.18 6.93
N GLU A 24 -0.02 -2.49 7.69
CA GLU A 24 -0.52 -3.85 7.85
C GLU A 24 -1.70 -4.07 6.90
N ILE A 25 -1.59 -5.05 6.02
CA ILE A 25 -2.72 -5.51 5.21
C ILE A 25 -3.57 -6.46 6.07
N PRO A 26 -4.89 -6.23 6.20
CA PRO A 26 -5.74 -7.04 7.07
C PRO A 26 -5.74 -8.53 6.70
N GLU A 27 -5.72 -9.38 7.73
CA GLU A 27 -5.99 -10.82 7.58
C GLU A 27 -7.29 -11.08 6.82
N GLY A 28 -7.27 -12.09 5.94
CA GLY A 28 -8.38 -12.38 5.03
C GLY A 28 -8.36 -11.56 3.74
N THR A 29 -7.37 -10.69 3.55
CA THR A 29 -7.07 -10.14 2.21
C THR A 29 -6.59 -11.25 1.31
N THR A 30 -7.23 -11.41 0.16
CA THR A 30 -6.92 -12.46 -0.84
C THR A 30 -6.22 -11.90 -2.07
N GLU A 31 -6.35 -10.60 -2.35
CA GLU A 31 -5.76 -9.95 -3.52
C GLU A 31 -5.25 -8.54 -3.20
N ILE A 32 -4.09 -8.18 -3.75
CA ILE A 32 -3.61 -6.80 -3.81
C ILE A 32 -3.80 -6.28 -5.24
N GLY A 33 -4.66 -5.28 -5.39
CA GLY A 33 -5.05 -4.72 -6.67
C GLY A 33 -3.95 -3.93 -7.38
N SER A 34 -4.16 -3.71 -8.67
CA SER A 34 -3.24 -2.93 -9.51
C SER A 34 -3.16 -1.52 -8.96
N LEU A 35 -1.93 -1.01 -8.80
CA LEU A 35 -1.67 0.32 -8.24
C LEU A 35 -2.25 0.54 -6.82
N ALA A 36 -2.54 -0.52 -6.05
CA ALA A 36 -3.16 -0.39 -4.73
C ALA A 36 -2.34 0.48 -3.77
N PHE A 37 -1.02 0.42 -3.83
CA PHE A 37 -0.11 1.26 -3.06
C PHE A 37 0.63 2.28 -3.95
N PHE A 38 0.15 2.50 -5.17
CA PHE A 38 0.77 3.43 -6.10
C PHE A 38 0.76 4.85 -5.56
N LYS A 39 1.92 5.50 -5.64
CA LYS A 39 2.05 6.91 -5.31
C LYS A 39 2.25 7.75 -6.57
N MET A 40 1.36 8.71 -6.78
CA MET A 40 1.67 9.84 -7.63
C MET A 40 2.69 10.74 -6.91
N ARG A 41 3.76 11.11 -7.61
CA ARG A 41 4.67 12.16 -7.16
C ARG A 41 3.86 13.45 -7.22
N GLU A 42 3.13 13.81 -6.16
CA GLU A 42 2.73 15.21 -6.04
C GLU A 42 3.97 16.04 -5.74
N GLU A 43 4.03 17.20 -6.36
CA GLU A 43 5.23 18.01 -6.56
C GLU A 43 5.71 18.66 -5.24
N THR A 44 4.90 18.58 -4.18
CA THR A 44 5.24 18.93 -2.81
C THR A 44 5.86 17.71 -2.09
N ARG A 45 7.18 17.74 -1.92
CA ARG A 45 7.97 16.71 -1.19
C ARG A 45 7.47 16.38 0.23
N ALA A 46 6.57 17.17 0.81
CA ALA A 46 6.01 16.98 2.14
C ALA A 46 5.01 15.82 2.22
N ASP A 47 4.40 15.40 1.10
CA ASP A 47 3.34 14.38 1.08
C ASP A 47 3.86 12.99 0.65
N ILE A 48 5.19 12.82 0.61
CA ILE A 48 5.81 11.55 0.28
C ILE A 48 5.52 10.58 1.44
N PRO A 49 4.86 9.44 1.16
CA PRO A 49 4.64 8.42 2.14
C PRO A 49 5.98 7.96 2.73
N GLN A 50 6.11 8.05 4.06
CA GLN A 50 7.25 7.55 4.82
C GLN A 50 7.13 6.06 5.16
N PHE A 51 6.11 5.34 4.65
CA PHE A 51 6.01 3.92 4.94
C PHE A 51 7.19 3.16 4.34
N ARG A 52 7.89 2.44 5.21
CA ARG A 52 9.10 1.66 4.91
C ARG A 52 8.80 0.18 4.84
N THR A 53 7.74 -0.26 5.52
CA THR A 53 7.43 -1.69 5.61
C THR A 53 5.95 -1.91 5.35
N ILE A 54 5.64 -2.94 4.57
CA ILE A 54 4.28 -3.44 4.35
C ILE A 54 4.24 -4.91 4.79
N THR A 55 3.36 -5.24 5.73
CA THR A 55 3.06 -6.64 6.11
C THR A 55 1.93 -7.17 5.23
N ILE A 56 2.21 -8.23 4.50
CA ILE A 56 1.28 -8.98 3.66
C ILE A 56 0.91 -10.29 4.38
N PRO A 57 -0.38 -10.49 4.72
CA PRO A 57 -0.80 -11.71 5.38
C PRO A 57 -0.69 -12.89 4.42
N GLY A 58 -0.44 -14.08 4.97
CA GLY A 58 -0.33 -15.33 4.20
C GLY A 58 -1.62 -15.72 3.46
N SER A 59 -2.75 -15.05 3.74
CA SER A 59 -4.00 -15.20 3.01
C SER A 59 -3.98 -14.61 1.60
N VAL A 60 -3.02 -13.73 1.27
CA VAL A 60 -2.93 -13.11 -0.05
C VAL A 60 -2.50 -14.14 -1.08
N GLN A 61 -3.33 -14.33 -2.09
CA GLN A 61 -3.14 -15.29 -3.17
C GLN A 61 -2.60 -14.64 -4.44
N SER A 62 -2.86 -13.35 -4.64
CA SER A 62 -2.46 -12.63 -5.84
C SER A 62 -2.07 -11.18 -5.57
N ILE A 63 -1.05 -10.72 -6.30
CA ILE A 63 -0.58 -9.33 -6.31
C ILE A 63 -0.57 -8.87 -7.76
N ALA A 64 -1.40 -7.88 -8.09
CA ALA A 64 -1.54 -7.38 -9.45
C ALA A 64 -0.36 -6.49 -9.85
N ALA A 65 -0.23 -6.27 -11.16
CA ALA A 65 0.84 -5.47 -11.74
C ALA A 65 0.92 -4.08 -11.09
N LYS A 66 2.15 -3.62 -10.81
CA LYS A 66 2.42 -2.29 -10.27
C LYS A 66 1.73 -2.00 -8.92
N ALA A 67 1.31 -3.01 -8.15
CA ALA A 67 0.72 -2.83 -6.82
C ALA A 67 1.51 -1.85 -5.92
N PHE A 68 2.83 -1.95 -5.90
CA PHE A 68 3.76 -1.09 -5.12
C PHE A 68 4.57 -0.13 -5.99
N TYR A 69 4.06 0.25 -7.17
CA TYR A 69 4.80 1.11 -8.08
C TYR A 69 4.97 2.52 -7.49
N ARG A 70 6.20 3.06 -7.56
CA ARG A 70 6.59 4.36 -6.98
C ARG A 70 6.50 4.45 -5.45
N CYS A 71 6.53 3.32 -4.73
CA CYS A 71 6.78 3.31 -3.28
C CYS A 71 8.28 3.51 -2.99
N GLU A 72 8.80 4.73 -3.12
CA GLU A 72 10.26 4.99 -3.14
C GLU A 72 10.98 4.77 -1.80
N ASN A 73 10.24 4.87 -0.68
CA ASN A 73 10.77 4.65 0.67
C ASN A 73 10.51 3.23 1.19
N LEU A 74 9.89 2.35 0.39
CA LEU A 74 9.57 0.98 0.79
C LEU A 74 10.87 0.17 0.87
N GLU A 75 11.30 -0.12 2.09
CA GLU A 75 12.51 -0.89 2.41
C GLU A 75 12.21 -2.39 2.46
N ALA A 76 11.01 -2.78 2.92
CA ALA A 76 10.65 -4.17 3.12
C ALA A 76 9.17 -4.46 2.82
N VAL A 77 8.92 -5.67 2.32
CA VAL A 77 7.62 -6.30 2.23
C VAL A 77 7.76 -7.66 2.91
N ASP A 78 7.05 -7.85 4.01
CA ASP A 78 7.08 -9.04 4.87
C ASP A 78 5.77 -9.81 4.76
#